data_AF-A7HEC1-F1
#
_entry.id   AF-A7HEC1-F1
#
_cell.length_a   1.000
_cell.length_b   1.000
_cell.length_c   1.000
_cell.angle_alpha   90.00
_cell.angle_beta   90.00
_cell.angle_gamma   90.00
#
_symmetry.space_group_name_H-M   'P 1'
#
loop_
_entity.id
_entity.type
_entity.pdbx_description
1 polymer ?
#
loop_
_entity_poly.entity_id
_entity_poly.type
_entity_poly.pdbx_seq_one_letter_code
_entity_poly.pdbx_strand_id
1 'polypeptide(L)'
;MEEPRAMGMVLAMLVNAAGKPVRNGSAKGQLYATGGELMVVRPSAGAELLQRAATVLLLGSIAAVLVNLFTWKNPAVLWGAIAAQAVYWLTLPARRRALEPEPLDARGLAAARSAGRVAIHLPASAILRTVAPEPPRSGFRKPARFELADGALEVYLSPRQHAELAAALGLREVPAPRG
;
A
#
# COMPACT_ATOMS: atom_id res chain seq x y z
N MET A 1 20.23 -5.01 17.15
CA MET A 1 18.83 -4.94 16.68
C MET A 1 18.91 -4.70 15.19
N GLU A 2 18.30 -5.58 14.39
CA GLU A 2 18.24 -5.36 12.94
C GLU A 2 17.33 -4.17 12.64
N GLU A 3 17.77 -3.29 11.74
CA GLU A 3 16.98 -2.14 11.33
C GLU A 3 15.71 -2.59 10.57
N PRO A 4 14.57 -1.91 10.74
CA PRO A 4 13.36 -2.25 10.03
C PRO A 4 13.54 -2.11 8.52
N ARG A 5 13.20 -3.16 7.78
CA ARG A 5 13.29 -3.19 6.33
C ARG A 5 11.97 -2.78 5.70
N ALA A 6 11.98 -1.71 4.92
CA ALA A 6 10.84 -1.24 4.15
C ALA A 6 10.74 -2.00 2.81
N MET A 7 9.58 -2.56 2.51
CA MET A 7 9.32 -3.35 1.28
C MET A 7 8.54 -2.56 0.22
N GLY A 8 8.06 -1.37 0.57
CA GLY A 8 7.26 -0.49 -0.29
C GLY A 8 5.77 -0.52 0.03
N MET A 9 5.01 0.22 -0.77
CA MET A 9 3.56 0.31 -0.66
C MET A 9 2.88 -1.00 -1.09
N VAL A 10 2.08 -1.58 -0.20
CA VAL A 10 1.34 -2.82 -0.45
C VAL A 10 -0.15 -2.65 -0.18
N LEU A 11 -0.93 -3.52 -0.80
CA LEU A 11 -2.28 -3.84 -0.34
C LEU A 11 -2.19 -5.14 0.48
N ALA A 12 -2.66 -5.08 1.71
CA ALA A 12 -2.66 -6.18 2.64
C ALA A 12 -4.09 -6.47 3.12
N MET A 13 -4.43 -7.73 3.28
CA MET A 13 -5.78 -8.18 3.64
C MET A 13 -5.69 -9.40 4.55
N LEU A 14 -6.29 -9.27 5.74
CA LEU A 14 -6.53 -10.40 6.63
C LEU A 14 -7.74 -11.18 6.12
N VAL A 15 -7.55 -12.48 5.94
CA VAL A 15 -8.59 -13.45 5.60
C VAL A 15 -8.73 -14.47 6.71
N ASN A 16 -9.95 -14.92 6.96
CA ASN A 16 -10.21 -15.99 7.93
C ASN A 16 -9.86 -17.38 7.35
N ALA A 17 -10.02 -18.43 8.16
CA ALA A 17 -9.81 -19.82 7.73
C ALA A 17 -10.65 -20.24 6.51
N ALA A 18 -11.83 -19.64 6.31
CA ALA A 18 -12.68 -19.86 5.14
C ALA A 18 -12.24 -19.05 3.89
N GLY A 19 -11.14 -18.31 3.97
CA GLY A 19 -10.64 -17.44 2.89
C GLY A 19 -11.46 -16.17 2.68
N LYS A 20 -12.35 -15.81 3.61
CA LYS A 20 -13.15 -14.58 3.52
C LYS A 20 -12.42 -13.41 4.17
N PRO A 21 -12.48 -12.20 3.58
CA PRO A 21 -11.89 -11.01 4.18
C PRO A 21 -12.48 -10.73 5.57
N VAL A 22 -11.61 -10.42 6.53
CA VAL A 22 -12.01 -9.99 7.87
C VAL A 22 -12.49 -8.53 7.79
N ARG A 23 -13.56 -8.19 8.52
CA ARG A 23 -14.07 -6.81 8.57
C ARG A 23 -12.98 -5.88 9.11
N ASN A 24 -12.71 -4.78 8.39
CA ASN A 24 -11.61 -3.85 8.67
C ASN A 24 -10.21 -4.50 8.66
N GLY A 25 -10.08 -5.71 8.13
CA GLY A 25 -8.81 -6.44 8.04
C GLY A 25 -7.97 -6.09 6.81
N SER A 26 -8.41 -5.14 5.99
CA SER A 26 -7.68 -4.69 4.80
C SER A 26 -7.07 -3.31 5.00
N ALA A 27 -5.84 -3.14 4.52
CA ALA A 27 -5.12 -1.88 4.60
C ALA A 27 -4.20 -1.71 3.40
N LYS A 28 -4.13 -0.46 2.91
CA LYS A 28 -3.06 -0.01 2.02
C LYS A 28 -2.02 0.74 2.85
N GLY A 29 -0.76 0.37 2.74
CA GLY A 29 0.31 1.02 3.51
C GLY A 29 1.70 0.55 3.12
N GLN A 30 2.70 1.19 3.69
CA GLN A 30 4.10 0.77 3.61
C GLN A 30 4.29 -0.49 4.47
N LEU A 31 4.85 -1.52 3.86
CA LEU A 31 5.16 -2.78 4.54
C LEU A 31 6.54 -2.70 5.16
N TYR A 32 6.62 -2.99 6.46
CA TYR A 32 7.85 -3.08 7.22
C TYR A 32 8.02 -4.48 7.80
N ALA A 33 9.25 -4.95 7.80
CA ALA A 33 9.65 -6.17 8.48
C ALA A 33 10.80 -5.87 9.44
N THR A 34 10.69 -6.39 10.64
CA THR A 34 11.83 -6.54 11.57
C THR A 34 11.99 -8.02 11.84
N GLY A 35 13.13 -8.44 12.43
CA GLY A 35 13.37 -9.85 12.75
C GLY A 35 12.31 -10.54 13.63
N GLY A 36 11.37 -9.79 14.23
CA GLY A 36 10.30 -10.33 15.07
C GLY A 36 8.87 -9.93 14.68
N GLU A 37 8.67 -9.02 13.72
CA GLU A 37 7.33 -8.50 13.40
C GLU A 37 7.21 -7.99 11.97
N LEU A 38 6.01 -8.15 11.43
CA LEU A 38 5.55 -7.56 10.18
C LEU A 38 4.54 -6.46 10.49
N MET A 39 4.68 -5.30 9.86
CA MET A 39 3.74 -4.19 9.99
C MET A 39 3.34 -3.61 8.65
N VAL A 40 2.08 -3.20 8.54
CA VAL A 40 1.59 -2.35 7.44
C VAL A 40 1.23 -0.99 8.02
N VAL A 41 1.99 0.03 7.66
CA VAL A 41 1.87 1.39 8.18
C VAL A 41 1.20 2.27 7.12
N ARG A 42 0.10 2.92 7.48
CA ARG A 42 -0.58 3.87 6.59
C ARG A 42 0.33 5.05 6.25
N PRO A 43 0.17 5.69 5.07
CA PRO A 43 0.88 6.91 4.73
C PRO A 43 0.72 8.00 5.80
N SER A 44 1.61 8.99 5.79
CA SER A 44 1.44 10.16 6.66
C SER A 44 0.21 10.97 6.25
N ALA A 45 -0.40 11.67 7.21
CA ALA A 45 -1.56 12.52 6.94
C ALA A 45 -1.28 13.56 5.84
N GLY A 46 -0.04 14.10 5.78
CA GLY A 46 0.37 15.04 4.74
C GLY A 46 0.42 14.41 3.34
N ALA A 47 0.97 13.20 3.21
CA ALA A 47 1.00 12.49 1.93
C ALA A 47 -0.42 12.12 1.45
N GLU A 48 -1.28 11.71 2.38
CA GLU A 48 -2.68 11.40 2.07
C GLU A 48 -3.46 12.65 1.66
N LEU A 49 -3.27 13.77 2.36
CA LEU A 49 -3.89 15.04 2.02
C LEU A 49 -3.45 15.55 0.65
N LEU A 50 -2.15 15.50 0.35
CA LEU A 50 -1.61 15.89 -0.95
C LEU A 50 -2.23 15.05 -2.09
N GLN A 51 -2.32 13.73 -1.90
CA GLN A 51 -2.94 12.84 -2.89
C GLN A 51 -4.42 13.17 -3.09
N ARG A 52 -5.18 13.33 -1.99
CA ARG A 52 -6.62 13.68 -2.04
C ARG A 52 -6.84 15.01 -2.73
N ALA A 53 -6.10 16.05 -2.33
CA ALA A 53 -6.21 17.38 -2.91
C ALA A 53 -5.88 17.38 -4.41
N ALA A 54 -4.80 16.70 -4.82
CA ALA A 54 -4.43 16.57 -6.23
C ALA A 54 -5.53 15.86 -7.04
N THR A 55 -6.08 14.76 -6.53
CA THR A 55 -7.16 14.03 -7.20
C THR A 55 -8.44 14.86 -7.31
N VAL A 56 -8.86 15.54 -6.24
CA VAL A 56 -10.03 16.43 -6.25
C VAL A 56 -9.84 17.56 -7.25
N LEU A 57 -8.65 18.18 -7.27
CA LEU A 57 -8.32 19.26 -8.19
C LEU A 57 -8.37 18.78 -9.66
N LEU A 58 -7.85 17.59 -9.94
CA LEU A 58 -7.92 16.99 -11.28
C LEU A 58 -9.36 16.72 -11.71
N LEU A 59 -10.14 15.99 -10.89
CA LEU A 59 -11.52 15.66 -11.22
C LEU A 59 -12.40 16.92 -11.33
N GLY A 60 -12.19 17.89 -10.43
CA GLY A 60 -12.85 19.19 -10.48
C GLY A 60 -12.51 19.95 -11.76
N SER A 61 -11.25 19.92 -12.22
CA SER A 61 -10.87 20.56 -13.49
C SER A 61 -11.58 19.94 -14.69
N ILE A 62 -11.73 18.62 -14.74
CA ILE A 62 -12.44 17.91 -15.82
C ILE A 62 -13.92 18.29 -15.79
N ALA A 63 -14.55 18.26 -14.61
CA ALA A 63 -15.95 18.65 -14.44
C ALA A 63 -16.18 20.12 -14.84
N ALA A 64 -15.28 21.03 -14.47
CA ALA A 64 -15.35 22.44 -14.85
C ALA A 64 -15.27 22.65 -16.36
N VAL A 65 -14.40 21.91 -17.06
CA VAL A 65 -14.33 21.94 -18.53
C VAL A 65 -15.63 21.46 -19.15
N LEU A 66 -16.20 20.36 -18.66
CA LEU A 66 -17.48 19.82 -19.16
C LEU A 66 -18.61 20.84 -18.97
N VAL A 67 -18.77 21.39 -17.76
CA VAL A 67 -19.78 22.43 -17.49
C VAL A 67 -19.56 23.63 -18.40
N ASN A 68 -18.32 24.13 -18.50
CA ASN A 68 -18.02 25.30 -19.33
C ASN A 68 -18.33 25.08 -20.82
N LEU A 69 -18.15 23.86 -21.34
CA LEU A 69 -18.49 23.51 -22.72
C LEU A 69 -19.99 23.66 -22.99
N PHE A 70 -20.85 23.26 -22.04
CA PHE A 70 -22.30 23.23 -22.22
C PHE A 70 -23.02 24.49 -21.74
N THR A 71 -22.49 25.22 -20.74
CA THR A 71 -23.21 26.31 -20.10
C THR A 71 -22.49 27.66 -20.24
N TRP A 72 -21.29 27.79 -19.67
CA TRP A 72 -20.68 29.10 -19.42
C TRP A 72 -19.90 29.67 -20.61
N LYS A 73 -19.28 28.82 -21.43
CA LYS A 73 -18.48 29.19 -22.61
C LYS A 73 -17.43 30.27 -22.30
N ASN A 74 -16.88 30.26 -21.10
CA ASN A 74 -15.96 31.28 -20.60
C ASN A 74 -14.50 30.80 -20.73
N PRO A 75 -13.62 31.54 -21.43
CA PRO A 75 -12.22 31.16 -21.59
C PRO A 75 -11.42 31.14 -20.26
N ALA A 76 -11.80 31.95 -19.28
CA ALA A 76 -11.13 31.97 -17.97
C ALA A 76 -11.26 30.61 -17.24
N VAL A 77 -12.40 29.92 -17.40
CA VAL A 77 -12.62 28.60 -16.80
C VAL A 77 -11.71 27.55 -17.43
N LEU A 78 -11.45 27.64 -18.74
CA LEU A 78 -10.50 26.75 -19.42
C LEU A 78 -9.08 26.94 -18.88
N TRP A 79 -8.64 28.19 -18.74
CA TRP A 79 -7.31 28.48 -18.18
C TRP A 79 -7.19 28.02 -16.72
N GLY A 80 -8.23 28.20 -15.91
CA GLY A 80 -8.28 27.67 -14.54
C GLY A 80 -8.16 26.14 -14.50
N ALA A 81 -8.86 25.44 -15.40
CA ALA A 81 -8.78 23.99 -15.50
C ALA A 81 -7.39 23.51 -15.96
N ILE A 82 -6.77 24.20 -16.92
CA ILE A 82 -5.40 23.91 -17.38
C ILE A 82 -4.41 24.09 -16.23
N ALA A 83 -4.51 25.18 -15.47
CA ALA A 83 -3.65 25.42 -14.31
C ALA A 83 -3.82 24.33 -13.23
N ALA A 84 -5.06 23.93 -12.94
CA ALA A 84 -5.37 22.83 -12.03
C ALA A 84 -4.73 21.50 -12.47
N GLN A 85 -4.79 21.18 -13.77
CA GLN A 85 -4.12 20.00 -14.33
C GLN A 85 -2.59 20.11 -14.27
N ALA A 86 -2.03 21.30 -14.53
CA ALA A 86 -0.59 21.53 -14.40
C ALA A 86 -0.10 21.26 -12.97
N VAL A 87 -0.82 21.74 -11.95
CA VAL A 87 -0.52 21.45 -10.54
C VAL A 87 -0.57 19.94 -10.24
N TYR A 88 -1.56 19.23 -10.79
CA TYR A 88 -1.63 17.76 -10.64
C TYR A 88 -0.37 17.06 -11.18
N TRP A 89 0.11 17.47 -12.36
CA TRP A 89 1.31 16.89 -12.96
C TRP A 89 2.60 17.31 -12.23
N LEU A 90 2.70 18.56 -11.80
CA LEU A 90 3.85 19.05 -11.02
C LEU A 90 4.00 18.34 -9.67
N THR A 91 2.89 17.89 -9.06
CA THR A 91 2.93 17.10 -7.81
C THR A 91 3.19 15.61 -8.04
N LEU A 92 3.23 15.12 -9.29
CA LEU A 92 3.42 13.70 -9.59
C LEU A 92 4.72 13.12 -9.00
N PRO A 93 5.90 13.77 -9.07
CA PRO A 93 7.12 13.23 -8.48
C PRO A 93 7.01 13.02 -6.98
N ALA A 94 6.43 13.99 -6.25
CA ALA A 94 6.21 13.88 -4.81
C ALA A 94 5.23 12.74 -4.47
N ARG A 95 4.15 12.60 -5.24
CA ARG A 95 3.17 11.51 -5.07
C ARG A 95 3.77 10.14 -5.41
N ARG A 96 4.70 10.06 -6.36
CA ARG A 96 5.44 8.82 -6.69
C ARG A 96 6.41 8.44 -5.58
N ARG A 97 7.16 9.40 -5.02
CA ARG A 97 8.05 9.15 -3.86
C ARG A 97 7.30 8.59 -2.66
N ALA A 98 6.06 9.02 -2.43
CA ALA A 98 5.22 8.46 -1.36
C ALA A 98 4.87 6.97 -1.54
N LEU A 99 5.09 6.39 -2.74
CA LEU A 99 4.92 4.96 -3.03
C LEU A 99 6.23 4.17 -2.88
N GLU A 100 7.38 4.86 -2.92
CA GLU A 100 8.69 4.23 -2.76
C GLU A 100 8.86 3.75 -1.31
N PRO A 101 9.66 2.70 -1.05
CA PRO A 101 9.94 2.26 0.31
C PRO A 101 10.57 3.40 1.11
N GLU A 102 9.88 3.84 2.16
CA GLU A 102 10.38 4.86 3.08
C GLU A 102 11.07 4.14 4.25
N PRO A 103 12.41 4.15 4.36
CA PRO A 103 13.08 3.50 5.48
C PRO A 103 12.73 4.24 6.78
N LEU A 104 12.13 3.51 7.71
CA LEU A 104 11.89 3.99 9.07
C LEU A 104 12.83 3.26 10.00
N ASP A 105 13.50 4.01 10.88
CA ASP A 105 14.23 3.43 11.99
C ASP A 105 13.25 2.92 13.07
N ALA A 106 13.79 2.25 14.09
CA ALA A 106 12.98 1.72 15.18
C ALA A 106 12.17 2.81 15.90
N ARG A 107 12.71 4.04 16.01
CA ARG A 107 12.01 5.18 16.60
C ARG A 107 10.86 5.66 15.71
N GLY A 108 11.06 5.73 14.40
CA GLY A 108 10.04 6.08 13.42
C GLY A 108 8.87 5.09 13.41
N LEU A 109 9.15 3.79 13.52
CA LEU A 109 8.10 2.77 13.67
C LEU A 109 7.35 2.90 14.99
N ALA A 110 8.05 3.14 16.11
CA ALA A 110 7.41 3.37 17.40
C ALA A 110 6.52 4.63 17.37
N ALA A 111 6.98 5.71 16.73
CA ALA A 111 6.19 6.91 16.53
C ALA A 111 4.95 6.64 15.68
N ALA A 112 5.09 5.88 14.57
CA ALA A 112 3.95 5.48 13.75
C ALA A 112 2.92 4.64 14.51
N ARG A 113 3.38 3.74 15.40
CA ARG A 113 2.52 2.98 16.31
C ARG A 113 1.77 3.89 17.28
N SER A 114 2.47 4.80 17.94
CA SER A 114 1.85 5.76 18.88
C SER A 114 0.83 6.69 18.20
N ALA A 115 1.05 7.00 16.91
CA ALA A 115 0.15 7.80 16.09
C ALA A 115 -1.03 6.99 15.51
N GLY A 116 -1.18 5.71 15.85
CA GLY A 116 -2.26 4.86 15.33
C GLY A 116 -2.19 4.58 13.82
N ARG A 117 -1.01 4.75 13.20
CA ARG A 117 -0.82 4.54 11.75
C ARG A 117 -0.57 3.09 11.37
N VAL A 118 -0.23 2.23 12.33
CA VAL A 118 -0.06 0.79 12.10
C VAL A 118 -1.44 0.17 11.91
N ALA A 119 -1.77 -0.21 10.68
CA ALA A 119 -3.06 -0.78 10.34
C ALA A 119 -3.11 -2.30 10.54
N ILE A 120 -1.99 -2.98 10.30
CA ILE A 120 -1.82 -4.40 10.53
C ILE A 120 -0.49 -4.59 11.24
N HIS A 121 -0.50 -5.38 12.31
CA HIS A 121 0.68 -5.79 13.06
C HIS A 121 0.60 -7.29 13.29
N LEU A 122 1.64 -8.01 12.88
CA LEU A 122 1.74 -9.45 13.06
C LEU A 122 3.12 -9.79 13.65
N PRO A 123 3.19 -10.48 14.79
CA PRO A 123 4.46 -11.03 15.24
C PRO A 123 4.89 -12.16 14.30
N ALA A 124 6.19 -12.27 14.03
CA ALA A 124 6.74 -13.32 13.17
C ALA A 124 6.40 -14.72 13.71
N SER A 125 6.30 -14.87 15.03
CA SER A 125 5.91 -16.11 15.70
C SER A 125 4.47 -16.55 15.45
N ALA A 126 3.58 -15.64 15.02
CA ALA A 126 2.21 -16.00 14.64
C ALA A 126 2.14 -16.53 13.20
N ILE A 127 3.19 -16.36 12.39
CA ILE A 127 3.25 -16.80 11.01
C ILE A 127 3.69 -18.27 10.99
N LEU A 128 2.77 -19.16 10.64
CA LEU A 128 3.01 -20.60 10.59
C LEU A 128 3.76 -21.01 9.33
N ARG A 129 3.40 -20.43 8.18
CA ARG A 129 4.07 -20.65 6.88
C ARG A 129 3.86 -19.48 5.93
N THR A 130 4.74 -19.35 4.95
CA THR A 130 4.63 -18.35 3.87
C THR A 130 4.44 -19.06 2.54
N VAL A 131 3.50 -18.59 1.73
CA VAL A 131 3.27 -19.05 0.36
C VAL A 131 3.60 -17.92 -0.59
N ALA A 132 4.53 -18.19 -1.50
CA ALA A 132 4.94 -17.23 -2.53
C ALA A 132 3.77 -16.84 -3.44
N PRO A 133 3.74 -15.60 -3.96
CA PRO A 133 2.72 -15.18 -4.92
C PRO A 133 2.86 -16.00 -6.21
N GLU A 134 1.75 -16.50 -6.76
CA GLU A 134 1.77 -17.20 -8.05
C GLU A 134 2.19 -16.25 -9.18
N PRO A 135 2.88 -16.77 -10.22
CA PRO A 135 3.18 -15.98 -11.41
C PRO A 135 1.87 -15.46 -12.02
N PRO A 136 1.86 -14.22 -12.54
CA PRO A 136 0.65 -13.63 -13.09
C PRO A 136 0.14 -14.48 -14.26
N ARG A 137 -1.05 -15.09 -14.09
CA ARG A 137 -1.81 -15.65 -15.21
C ARG A 137 -2.58 -14.50 -15.87
N SER A 138 -2.99 -14.64 -17.13
CA SER A 138 -3.65 -13.57 -17.91
C SER A 138 -4.76 -12.87 -17.11
N GLY A 139 -4.44 -11.68 -16.58
CA GLY A 139 -5.36 -10.80 -15.86
C GLY A 139 -5.38 -10.88 -14.33
N PHE A 140 -4.80 -11.91 -13.68
CA PHE A 140 -4.88 -12.05 -12.22
C PHE A 140 -3.54 -12.44 -11.59
N ARG A 141 -3.11 -11.61 -10.64
CA ARG A 141 -1.97 -11.87 -9.74
C ARG A 141 -2.51 -12.34 -8.40
N LYS A 142 -2.12 -13.54 -7.97
CA LYS A 142 -2.43 -13.99 -6.60
C LYS A 142 -1.52 -13.27 -5.59
N PRO A 143 -2.06 -12.88 -4.43
CA PRO A 143 -1.25 -12.30 -3.36
C PRO A 143 -0.30 -13.36 -2.77
N ALA A 144 0.79 -12.90 -2.16
CA ALA A 144 1.57 -13.70 -1.24
C ALA A 144 0.72 -13.96 0.02
N ARG A 145 0.90 -15.13 0.65
CA ARG A 145 0.06 -15.52 1.79
C ARG A 145 0.92 -15.91 2.99
N PHE A 146 0.72 -15.21 4.10
CA PHE A 146 1.33 -15.51 5.40
C PHE A 146 0.27 -16.17 6.25
N GLU A 147 0.38 -17.48 6.44
CA GLU A 147 -0.63 -18.24 7.15
C GLU A 147 -0.52 -18.08 8.65
N LEU A 148 -1.68 -17.96 9.28
CA LEU A 148 -1.89 -17.77 10.70
C LEU A 148 -2.77 -18.92 11.21
N ALA A 149 -2.86 -19.12 12.53
CA ALA A 149 -3.70 -20.17 13.11
C ALA A 149 -5.17 -20.08 12.65
N ASP A 150 -5.71 -18.87 12.57
CA ASP A 150 -7.13 -18.62 12.28
C ASP A 150 -7.41 -18.12 10.86
N GLY A 151 -6.41 -18.16 9.97
CA GLY A 151 -6.54 -17.63 8.62
C GLY A 151 -5.22 -17.28 7.95
N ALA A 152 -5.15 -16.14 7.28
CA ALA A 152 -3.92 -15.67 6.66
C ALA A 152 -3.91 -14.15 6.48
N LEU A 153 -2.70 -13.61 6.35
CA LEU A 153 -2.48 -12.30 5.76
C LEU A 153 -2.11 -12.46 4.29
N GLU A 154 -2.94 -11.92 3.41
CA GLU A 154 -2.68 -11.84 1.98
C GLU A 154 -2.08 -10.47 1.63
N VAL A 155 -0.90 -10.47 0.99
CA VAL A 155 -0.16 -9.25 0.62
C VAL A 155 0.22 -9.30 -0.86
N TYR A 156 -0.12 -8.26 -1.61
CA TYR A 156 0.24 -8.19 -3.02
C TYR A 156 1.72 -7.81 -3.20
N LEU A 157 2.59 -8.82 -3.28
CA LEU A 157 4.05 -8.69 -3.40
C LEU A 157 4.59 -9.27 -4.70
N SER A 158 5.74 -8.77 -5.16
CA SER A 158 6.55 -9.47 -6.17
C SER A 158 7.23 -10.69 -5.57
N PRO A 159 7.57 -11.71 -6.39
CA PRO A 159 8.35 -12.85 -5.90
C PRO A 159 9.63 -12.42 -5.19
N ARG A 160 10.30 -11.38 -5.70
CA ARG A 160 11.48 -10.80 -5.07
C ARG A 160 11.17 -10.17 -3.70
N GLN A 161 10.13 -9.34 -3.61
CA GLN A 161 9.70 -8.73 -2.34
C GLN A 161 9.25 -9.79 -1.32
N HIS A 162 8.63 -10.88 -1.78
CA HIS A 162 8.29 -12.01 -0.91
C HIS A 162 9.54 -12.65 -0.32
N ALA A 163 10.53 -12.99 -1.15
CA ALA A 163 11.78 -13.59 -0.68
C ALA A 163 12.55 -12.67 0.28
N GLU A 164 12.61 -11.37 -0.02
CA GLU A 164 13.23 -10.37 0.87
C GLU A 164 12.48 -10.25 2.21
N LEU A 165 11.15 -10.34 2.19
CA LEU A 165 10.31 -10.31 3.38
C LEU A 165 10.44 -11.58 4.22
N ALA A 166 10.39 -12.76 3.58
CA ALA A 166 10.56 -14.04 4.27
C ALA A 166 11.93 -14.13 4.94
N ALA A 167 12.98 -13.69 4.25
CA ALA A 167 14.33 -13.61 4.80
C ALA A 167 14.41 -12.64 6.00
N ALA A 168 13.80 -11.46 5.89
CA ALA A 168 13.79 -10.47 6.98
C ALA A 168 13.03 -10.95 8.23
N LEU A 169 12.06 -11.85 8.08
CA LEU A 169 11.31 -12.46 9.18
C LEU A 169 11.93 -13.76 9.71
N GLY A 170 13.05 -14.21 9.12
CA GLY A 170 13.68 -15.49 9.46
C GLY A 170 12.82 -16.72 9.12
N LEU A 171 11.88 -16.59 8.18
CA LEU A 171 10.94 -17.65 7.81
C LEU A 171 11.49 -18.51 6.68
N ARG A 172 11.22 -19.83 6.73
CA ARG A 172 11.52 -20.74 5.62
C ARG A 172 10.38 -20.69 4.59
N GLU A 173 10.71 -20.40 3.33
CA GLU A 173 9.74 -20.42 2.24
C GLU A 173 9.25 -21.85 1.97
N VAL A 174 7.93 -22.00 1.78
CA VAL A 174 7.34 -23.22 1.24
C VAL A 174 6.92 -22.92 -0.20
N PRO A 175 7.35 -23.72 -1.19
CA PRO A 175 6.94 -23.52 -2.57
C PRO A 175 5.41 -23.63 -2.69
N ALA A 176 4.80 -22.79 -3.52
CA ALA A 176 3.36 -22.83 -3.77
C ALA A 176 2.94 -24.24 -4.24
N PRO A 177 1.79 -24.76 -3.78
CA PRO A 177 1.31 -26.07 -4.24
C PRO A 177 1.16 -26.03 -5.75
N ARG A 178 1.76 -27.01 -6.44
CA ARG A 178 1.59 -27.21 -7.88
C ARG A 178 0.16 -27.68 -8.10
N GLY A 179 -0.75 -26.74 -8.38
CA GLY A 179 -2.10 -27.01 -8.85
C GLY A 179 -2.17 -27.16 -10.35
#